data_AF-A0A1S8RHJ0-F1
#
_entry.id   AF-A0A1S8RHJ0-F1
#
_cell.length_a   1.000
_cell.length_b   1.000
_cell.length_c   1.000
_cell.angle_alpha   90.00
_cell.angle_beta   90.00
_cell.angle_gamma   90.00
#
_symmetry.space_group_name_H-M   'P 1'
#
loop_
_entity.id
_entity.type
_entity.pdbx_description
1 polymer ?
#
loop_
_entity_poly.entity_id
_entity_poly.type
_entity_poly.pdbx_seq_one_letter_code
_entity_poly.pdbx_strand_id
1 'polypeptide(L)'
;MDKDETLVNDKFEGLTAHEIWEKLYNKELGSKKSILEYIDLTKALKKGNASEEQITDTYNYIYAKIDSLKDSIKPNTIMYLKNALKSQLGKYVKEKDPKPINHFIEFFKAAYPENSRRKDFTWVLMDVNSISEEQAWTTLTYINRECLSNYMRLSSAQKKDIIEVIEKVIAKGNAKFINNMKSLKQFTDILGINIINDGKGFKVKHKII
;
A
#
# COMPACT_ATOMS: atom_id res chain seq x y z
N MET A 1 -28.92 27.20 -3.69
CA MET A 1 -27.78 26.99 -2.78
C MET A 1 -26.81 26.09 -3.50
N ASP A 2 -25.72 26.69 -4.01
CA ASP A 2 -24.67 25.97 -4.72
C ASP A 2 -23.92 25.05 -3.75
N LYS A 3 -23.70 23.80 -4.15
CA LYS A 3 -22.91 22.82 -3.37
C LYS A 3 -21.49 23.30 -3.08
N ASP A 4 -21.00 24.28 -3.86
CA ASP A 4 -19.68 24.88 -3.72
C ASP A 4 -19.53 25.75 -2.47
N GLU A 5 -20.60 26.33 -1.91
CA GLU A 5 -20.51 27.16 -0.70
C GLU A 5 -20.42 26.35 0.59
N THR A 6 -20.93 25.12 0.60
CA THR A 6 -20.94 24.25 1.81
C THR A 6 -19.58 23.62 2.15
N LEU A 7 -18.65 23.48 1.19
CA LEU A 7 -17.38 22.78 1.39
C LEU A 7 -16.25 23.66 1.99
N VAL A 8 -16.47 24.97 2.11
CA VAL A 8 -15.43 25.95 2.46
C VAL A 8 -15.17 26.01 3.98
N ASN A 9 -16.10 25.51 4.81
CA ASN A 9 -15.97 25.50 6.28
C ASN A 9 -15.60 24.13 6.87
N ASP A 10 -15.16 23.19 6.04
CA ASP A 10 -14.85 21.85 6.52
C ASP A 10 -13.52 21.82 7.28
N LYS A 11 -13.61 21.46 8.57
CA LYS A 11 -12.45 21.02 9.34
C LYS A 11 -12.01 19.66 8.81
N PHE A 12 -10.81 19.62 8.23
CA PHE A 12 -10.16 18.39 7.78
C PHE A 12 -9.10 17.91 8.77
N GLU A 13 -8.59 18.79 9.63
CA GLU A 13 -7.56 18.49 10.63
C GLU A 13 -7.82 17.19 11.40
N GLY A 14 -6.80 16.32 11.43
CA GLY A 14 -6.86 15.01 12.09
C GLY A 14 -7.53 13.89 11.27
N LEU A 15 -8.21 14.18 10.17
CA LEU A 15 -8.79 13.16 9.29
C LEU A 15 -7.73 12.49 8.42
N THR A 16 -7.87 11.18 8.24
CA THR A 16 -7.12 10.37 7.27
C THR A 16 -7.60 10.62 5.84
N ALA A 17 -6.79 10.23 4.85
CA ALA A 17 -7.17 10.31 3.44
C ALA A 17 -8.48 9.56 3.09
N HIS A 18 -8.77 8.47 3.80
CA HIS A 18 -10.01 7.72 3.63
C HIS A 18 -11.21 8.49 4.17
N GLU A 19 -11.12 9.01 5.39
CA GLU A 19 -12.19 9.82 6.01
C GLU A 19 -12.44 11.11 5.23
N ILE A 20 -11.39 11.72 4.66
CA ILE A 20 -11.53 12.85 3.74
C ILE A 20 -12.32 12.45 2.48
N TRP A 21 -12.06 11.28 1.91
CA TRP A 21 -12.83 10.77 0.77
C TRP A 21 -14.29 10.47 1.14
N GLU A 22 -14.54 9.85 2.29
CA GLU A 22 -15.91 9.62 2.79
C GLU A 22 -16.64 10.93 3.02
N LYS A 23 -15.97 11.94 3.55
CA LYS A 23 -16.57 13.24 3.82
C LYS A 23 -16.90 14.01 2.53
N LEU A 24 -15.97 14.02 1.57
CA LEU A 24 -16.10 14.82 0.36
C LEU A 24 -16.94 14.17 -0.74
N TYR A 25 -16.87 12.84 -0.88
CA TYR A 25 -17.39 12.16 -2.06
C TYR A 25 -18.22 10.90 -1.74
N ASN A 26 -17.74 10.04 -0.83
CA ASN A 26 -18.39 8.80 -0.39
C ASN A 26 -18.94 7.87 -1.50
N LYS A 27 -18.28 7.86 -2.66
CA LYS A 27 -18.67 7.03 -3.80
C LYS A 27 -17.47 6.29 -4.35
N GLU A 28 -17.73 5.11 -4.91
CA GLU A 28 -16.70 4.24 -5.46
C GLU A 28 -15.81 4.96 -6.49
N LEU A 29 -14.49 4.81 -6.32
CA LEU A 29 -13.46 5.35 -7.21
C LEU A 29 -13.06 4.34 -8.29
N GLY A 30 -14.05 3.74 -8.95
CA GLY A 30 -13.88 2.63 -9.91
C GLY A 30 -13.80 3.04 -11.39
N SER A 31 -13.94 4.32 -11.71
CA SER A 31 -14.03 4.81 -13.09
C SER A 31 -13.28 6.12 -13.32
N LYS A 32 -13.00 6.44 -14.59
CA LYS A 32 -12.45 7.75 -15.00
C LYS A 32 -13.28 8.91 -14.42
N LYS A 33 -14.61 8.82 -14.53
CA LYS A 33 -15.53 9.88 -14.11
C LYS A 33 -15.47 10.10 -12.61
N SER A 34 -15.60 9.03 -11.82
CA SER A 34 -15.57 9.10 -10.36
C SER A 34 -14.24 9.63 -9.81
N ILE A 35 -13.12 9.27 -10.45
CA ILE A 35 -11.80 9.80 -10.06
C ILE A 35 -11.72 11.30 -10.31
N LEU A 36 -12.16 11.78 -11.49
CA LEU A 36 -12.11 13.21 -11.82
C LEU A 36 -13.01 14.04 -10.92
N GLU A 37 -14.21 13.55 -10.60
CA GLU A 37 -15.12 14.20 -9.66
C GLU A 37 -14.47 14.35 -8.29
N TYR A 38 -13.83 13.29 -7.77
CA TYR A 38 -13.15 13.38 -6.48
C TYR A 38 -11.92 14.29 -6.53
N ILE A 39 -11.10 14.25 -7.60
CA ILE A 39 -9.99 15.18 -7.78
C ILE A 39 -10.48 16.64 -7.72
N ASP A 40 -11.62 16.95 -8.34
CA ASP A 40 -12.16 18.31 -8.31
C ASP A 40 -12.57 18.73 -6.90
N LEU A 41 -13.20 17.83 -6.14
CA LEU A 41 -13.59 18.08 -4.75
C LEU A 41 -12.40 18.29 -3.81
N THR A 42 -11.21 17.77 -4.13
CA THR A 42 -10.00 18.05 -3.33
C THR A 42 -9.58 19.52 -3.34
N LYS A 43 -10.19 20.38 -4.18
CA LYS A 43 -10.09 21.85 -4.05
C LYS A 43 -10.44 22.32 -2.64
N ALA A 44 -11.36 21.65 -1.96
CA ALA A 44 -11.77 21.98 -0.59
C ALA A 44 -10.59 21.87 0.39
N LEU A 45 -9.67 20.93 0.21
CA LEU A 45 -8.48 20.78 1.06
C LEU A 45 -7.55 21.99 1.00
N LYS A 46 -7.48 22.66 -0.16
CA LYS A 46 -6.67 23.87 -0.33
C LYS A 46 -7.30 25.10 0.33
N LYS A 47 -8.63 25.10 0.46
CA LYS A 47 -9.40 26.20 1.04
C LYS A 47 -9.65 26.02 2.54
N GLY A 48 -9.66 24.77 3.00
CA GLY A 48 -9.83 24.40 4.41
C GLY A 48 -8.52 24.33 5.19
N ASN A 49 -8.58 23.80 6.40
CA ASN A 49 -7.45 23.69 7.34
C ASN A 49 -6.69 22.34 7.25
N ALA A 50 -6.60 21.74 6.05
CA ALA A 50 -5.87 20.49 5.87
C ALA A 50 -4.35 20.72 5.97
N SER A 51 -3.63 19.86 6.69
CA SER A 51 -2.18 19.91 6.76
C SER A 51 -1.51 19.41 5.47
N GLU A 52 -0.23 19.74 5.27
CA GLU A 52 0.55 19.23 4.13
C GLU A 52 0.60 17.69 4.10
N GLU A 53 0.65 17.05 5.26
CA GLU A 53 0.61 15.61 5.42
C GLU A 53 -0.72 15.04 4.92
N GLN A 54 -1.85 15.65 5.32
CA GLN A 54 -3.18 15.21 4.87
C GLN A 54 -3.39 15.40 3.37
N ILE A 55 -2.86 16.48 2.79
CA ILE A 55 -2.88 16.69 1.35
C ILE A 55 -2.02 15.62 0.65
N THR A 56 -0.87 15.27 1.23
CA THR A 56 0.02 14.22 0.71
C THR A 56 -0.62 12.84 0.76
N ASP A 57 -1.24 12.48 1.87
CA ASP A 57 -1.92 11.20 2.03
C ASP A 57 -3.13 11.09 1.09
N THR A 58 -3.89 12.18 0.94
CA THR A 58 -5.01 12.23 0.00
C THR A 58 -4.51 12.07 -1.44
N TYR A 59 -3.41 12.73 -1.80
CA TYR A 59 -2.77 12.57 -3.11
C TYR A 59 -2.39 11.10 -3.37
N ASN A 60 -1.70 10.48 -2.42
CA ASN A 60 -1.26 9.09 -2.52
C ASN A 60 -2.45 8.12 -2.62
N TYR A 61 -3.51 8.36 -1.84
CA TYR A 61 -4.74 7.59 -1.89
C TYR A 61 -5.38 7.61 -3.28
N ILE A 62 -5.54 8.79 -3.89
CA ILE A 62 -6.11 8.92 -5.24
C ILE A 62 -5.18 8.28 -6.28
N TYR A 63 -3.86 8.49 -6.17
CA TYR A 63 -2.88 7.92 -7.09
C TYR A 63 -2.94 6.38 -7.08
N ALA A 64 -3.04 5.76 -5.90
CA ALA A 64 -3.21 4.32 -5.76
C ALA A 64 -4.51 3.82 -6.38
N LYS A 65 -5.63 4.56 -6.21
CA LYS A 65 -6.90 4.24 -6.86
C LYS A 65 -6.79 4.32 -8.38
N ILE A 66 -6.12 5.33 -8.94
CA ILE A 66 -5.84 5.41 -10.38
C ILE A 66 -5.05 4.18 -10.85
N ASP A 67 -4.00 3.81 -10.12
CA ASP A 67 -3.15 2.67 -10.48
C ASP A 67 -3.90 1.32 -10.44
N SER A 68 -4.88 1.18 -9.54
CA SER A 68 -5.72 -0.03 -9.48
C SER A 68 -6.63 -0.21 -10.71
N LEU A 69 -6.82 0.84 -11.54
CA LEU A 69 -7.63 0.78 -12.76
C LEU A 69 -6.82 0.36 -13.99
N LYS A 70 -5.51 0.09 -13.89
CA LYS A 70 -4.65 -0.22 -15.05
C LYS A 70 -5.17 -1.35 -15.94
N ASP A 71 -5.84 -2.34 -15.34
CA ASP A 71 -6.40 -3.48 -16.08
C ASP A 71 -7.78 -3.19 -16.69
N SER A 72 -8.48 -2.15 -16.21
CA SER A 72 -9.86 -1.81 -16.63
C SER A 72 -9.94 -0.60 -17.55
N ILE A 73 -8.93 0.27 -17.59
CA ILE A 73 -8.89 1.45 -18.46
C ILE A 73 -7.58 1.56 -19.24
N LYS A 74 -7.67 2.20 -20.41
CA LYS A 74 -6.53 2.36 -21.33
C LYS A 74 -5.38 3.14 -20.68
N PRO A 75 -4.11 2.82 -20.99
CA PRO A 75 -2.94 3.50 -20.42
C PRO A 75 -2.93 5.03 -20.59
N ASN A 76 -3.42 5.54 -21.73
CA ASN A 76 -3.55 6.98 -21.96
C ASN A 76 -4.52 7.65 -20.98
N THR A 77 -5.54 6.93 -20.51
CA THR A 77 -6.51 7.40 -19.54
C THR A 77 -5.91 7.42 -18.14
N ILE A 78 -5.13 6.40 -17.77
CA ILE A 78 -4.34 6.39 -16.53
C ILE A 78 -3.43 7.62 -16.48
N MET A 79 -2.68 7.87 -17.55
CA MET A 79 -1.78 9.03 -17.63
C MET A 79 -2.54 10.36 -17.53
N TYR A 80 -3.69 10.47 -18.20
CA TYR A 80 -4.55 11.63 -18.09
C TYR A 80 -5.01 11.89 -16.65
N LEU A 81 -5.47 10.85 -15.94
CA LEU A 81 -5.92 10.97 -14.54
C LEU A 81 -4.78 11.38 -13.60
N LYS A 82 -3.58 10.80 -13.77
CA LYS A 82 -2.39 11.19 -13.02
C LYS A 82 -2.02 12.64 -13.25
N ASN A 83 -2.09 13.11 -14.49
CA ASN A 83 -1.80 14.51 -14.82
C ASN A 83 -2.85 15.46 -14.24
N ALA A 84 -4.13 15.08 -14.23
CA ALA A 84 -5.18 15.84 -13.56
C ALA A 84 -4.92 15.97 -12.05
N LEU A 85 -4.57 14.86 -11.39
CA LEU A 85 -4.21 14.85 -9.97
C LEU A 85 -2.96 15.71 -9.69
N LYS A 86 -1.91 15.60 -10.51
CA LYS A 86 -0.69 16.41 -10.43
C LYS A 86 -0.98 17.90 -10.60
N SER A 87 -1.80 18.27 -11.57
CA SER A 87 -2.20 19.66 -11.78
C SER A 87 -2.93 20.22 -10.56
N GLN A 88 -3.72 19.37 -9.90
CA GLN A 88 -4.55 19.76 -8.78
C GLN A 88 -3.78 19.86 -7.46
N LEU A 89 -3.11 18.79 -7.03
CA LEU A 89 -2.47 18.71 -5.71
C LEU A 89 -0.94 18.63 -5.78
N GLY A 90 -0.35 18.46 -6.97
CA GLY A 90 1.08 18.20 -7.17
C GLY A 90 2.02 19.30 -6.65
N LYS A 91 1.55 20.54 -6.45
CA LYS A 91 2.35 21.62 -5.86
C LYS A 91 2.61 21.42 -4.35
N TYR A 92 1.76 20.65 -3.68
CA TYR A 92 1.77 20.46 -2.22
C TYR A 92 2.38 19.12 -1.81
N VAL A 93 2.85 18.32 -2.77
CA VAL A 93 3.46 17.01 -2.53
C VAL A 93 4.90 16.98 -3.02
N LYS A 94 5.78 16.36 -2.22
CA LYS A 94 7.20 16.20 -2.56
C LYS A 94 7.41 15.14 -3.65
N GLU A 95 6.74 13.99 -3.53
CA GLU A 95 6.77 12.91 -4.52
C GLU A 95 5.51 12.98 -5.39
N LYS A 96 5.69 13.20 -6.70
CA LYS A 96 4.58 13.38 -7.66
C LYS A 96 4.20 12.08 -8.35
N ASP A 97 5.05 11.08 -8.31
CA ASP A 97 4.76 9.73 -8.79
C ASP A 97 4.98 8.74 -7.63
N PRO A 98 4.12 8.81 -6.59
CA PRO A 98 4.21 7.93 -5.44
C PRO A 98 4.08 6.50 -5.92
N LYS A 99 5.14 5.72 -5.69
CA LYS A 99 5.07 4.28 -5.82
C LYS A 99 4.12 3.75 -4.75
N PRO A 100 3.39 2.65 -4.99
CA PRO A 100 2.60 2.01 -3.96
C PRO A 100 3.46 1.87 -2.69
N ILE A 101 3.00 2.44 -1.57
CA ILE A 101 3.63 2.19 -0.29
C ILE A 101 3.39 0.72 -0.03
N ASN A 102 4.44 -0.08 -0.19
CA ASN A 102 4.42 -1.45 0.25
C ASN A 102 4.90 -1.45 1.70
N HIS A 103 4.00 -1.68 2.66
CA HIS A 103 4.32 -1.70 4.09
C HIS A 103 5.39 -2.75 4.43
N PHE A 104 5.60 -3.76 3.58
CA PHE A 104 6.74 -4.67 3.71
C PHE A 104 8.08 -3.93 3.65
N ILE A 105 8.19 -2.85 2.88
CA ILE A 105 9.42 -2.05 2.78
C ILE A 105 9.76 -1.36 4.10
N GLU A 106 8.76 -1.00 4.91
CA GLU A 106 9.01 -0.45 6.25
C GLU A 106 9.65 -1.50 7.16
N PHE A 107 9.11 -2.72 7.17
CA PHE A 107 9.70 -3.85 7.90
C PHE A 107 11.06 -4.25 7.35
N PHE A 108 11.24 -4.19 6.04
CA PHE A 108 12.52 -4.46 5.37
C PHE A 108 13.60 -3.46 5.82
N LYS A 109 13.27 -2.16 5.88
CA LYS A 109 14.17 -1.12 6.42
C LYS A 109 14.53 -1.35 7.88
N ALA A 110 13.59 -1.84 8.68
CA ALA A 110 13.79 -2.10 10.11
C ALA A 110 14.61 -3.38 10.37
N ALA A 111 14.41 -4.42 9.56
CA ALA A 111 15.18 -5.67 9.63
C ALA A 111 16.66 -5.48 9.25
N TYR A 112 16.97 -4.42 8.48
CA TYR A 112 18.30 -4.09 7.99
C TYR A 112 18.63 -2.61 8.26
N PRO A 113 19.14 -2.26 9.45
CA PRO A 113 19.51 -0.89 9.78
C PRO A 113 20.60 -0.35 8.86
N GLU A 114 20.71 0.99 8.74
CA GLU A 114 21.52 1.70 7.73
C GLU A 114 22.95 1.20 7.60
N ASN A 115 23.56 0.82 8.72
CA ASN A 115 24.97 0.40 8.79
C ASN A 115 25.20 -1.03 8.24
N SER A 116 24.14 -1.75 7.88
CA SER A 116 24.17 -3.15 7.42
C SER A 116 23.71 -3.33 5.96
N ARG A 117 23.34 -2.24 5.27
CA ARG A 117 22.72 -2.29 3.93
C ARG A 117 23.79 -2.43 2.84
N ARG A 118 23.72 -3.50 2.03
CA ARG A 118 24.55 -3.72 0.84
C ARG A 118 23.86 -3.17 -0.43
N LYS A 119 24.56 -3.12 -1.58
CA LYS A 119 24.04 -2.51 -2.84
C LYS A 119 22.72 -3.15 -3.33
N ASP A 120 22.54 -4.44 -3.10
CA ASP A 120 21.31 -5.21 -3.36
C ASP A 120 20.10 -4.70 -2.56
N PHE A 121 20.33 -4.04 -1.42
CA PHE A 121 19.28 -3.42 -0.60
C PHE A 121 18.60 -2.26 -1.31
N THR A 122 19.38 -1.42 -2.01
CA THR A 122 18.87 -0.26 -2.74
C THR A 122 17.89 -0.66 -3.84
N TRP A 123 18.13 -1.80 -4.50
CA TRP A 123 17.23 -2.33 -5.52
C TRP A 123 15.86 -2.70 -4.92
N VAL A 124 15.84 -3.33 -3.75
CA VAL A 124 14.59 -3.69 -3.06
C VAL A 124 13.82 -2.45 -2.60
N LEU A 125 14.51 -1.42 -2.13
CA LEU A 125 13.88 -0.15 -1.78
C LEU A 125 13.26 0.57 -2.99
N MET A 126 13.86 0.42 -4.17
CA MET A 126 13.33 1.00 -5.41
C MET A 126 12.18 0.18 -5.99
N ASP A 127 12.25 -1.14 -5.85
CA ASP A 127 11.27 -2.10 -6.31
C ASP A 127 11.31 -3.36 -5.44
N VAL A 128 10.27 -3.55 -4.61
CA VAL A 128 10.08 -4.73 -3.75
C VAL A 128 10.15 -6.04 -4.54
N ASN A 129 9.86 -5.98 -5.84
CA ASN A 129 9.91 -7.15 -6.70
C ASN A 129 11.32 -7.71 -6.89
N SER A 130 12.36 -6.92 -6.65
CA SER A 130 13.75 -7.37 -6.72
C SER A 130 14.20 -8.15 -5.48
N ILE A 131 13.32 -8.32 -4.47
CA ILE A 131 13.67 -8.99 -3.22
C ILE A 131 14.14 -10.43 -3.42
N SER A 132 15.28 -10.74 -2.79
CA SER A 132 15.81 -12.10 -2.73
C SER A 132 15.08 -12.93 -1.67
N GLU A 133 15.20 -14.25 -1.75
CA GLU A 133 14.56 -15.15 -0.77
C GLU A 133 15.16 -14.98 0.63
N GLU A 134 16.46 -14.73 0.73
CA GLU A 134 17.16 -14.46 1.98
C GLU A 134 16.69 -13.15 2.61
N GLN A 135 16.55 -12.10 1.78
CA GLN A 135 16.04 -10.79 2.19
C GLN A 135 14.59 -10.87 2.68
N ALA A 136 13.74 -11.58 1.96
CA ALA A 136 12.38 -11.84 2.37
C ALA A 136 12.35 -12.63 3.68
N TRP A 137 13.13 -13.71 3.79
CA TRP A 137 13.18 -14.56 4.97
C TRP A 137 13.61 -13.79 6.23
N THR A 138 14.66 -12.99 6.13
CA THR A 138 15.16 -12.17 7.24
C THR A 138 14.10 -11.19 7.71
N THR A 139 13.41 -10.54 6.76
CA THR A 139 12.35 -9.57 7.08
C THR A 139 11.13 -10.22 7.70
N LEU A 140 10.70 -11.38 7.18
CA LEU A 140 9.58 -12.15 7.74
C LEU A 140 9.91 -12.67 9.15
N THR A 141 11.16 -13.08 9.38
CA THR A 141 11.64 -13.50 10.71
C THR A 141 11.63 -12.33 11.68
N TYR A 142 12.05 -11.14 11.24
CA TYR A 142 11.96 -9.90 12.01
C TYR A 142 10.49 -9.61 12.37
N ILE A 143 9.58 -9.57 11.41
CA ILE A 143 8.15 -9.30 11.65
C ILE A 143 7.56 -10.32 12.64
N ASN A 144 7.84 -11.61 12.44
CA ASN A 144 7.39 -12.66 13.35
C ASN A 144 7.88 -12.40 14.78
N ARG A 145 9.17 -12.06 14.97
CA ARG A 145 9.71 -11.70 16.29
C ARG A 145 8.99 -10.49 16.88
N GLU A 146 8.77 -9.44 16.11
CA GLU A 146 8.06 -8.25 16.60
C GLU A 146 6.60 -8.54 16.99
N CYS A 147 5.91 -9.42 16.25
CA CYS A 147 4.56 -9.85 16.58
C CYS A 147 4.51 -10.68 17.87
N LEU A 148 5.47 -11.58 18.07
CA LEU A 148 5.46 -12.53 19.20
C LEU A 148 6.08 -11.95 20.47
N SER A 149 7.19 -11.23 20.35
CA SER A 149 7.95 -10.70 21.50
C SER A 149 7.52 -9.29 21.89
N ASN A 150 7.18 -8.45 20.91
CA ASN A 150 6.86 -7.03 21.13
C ASN A 150 5.35 -6.73 20.96
N TYR A 151 4.52 -7.78 20.82
CA TYR A 151 3.06 -7.67 20.70
C TYR A 151 2.59 -6.74 19.57
N MET A 152 3.40 -6.58 18.53
CA MET A 152 3.04 -5.79 17.35
C MET A 152 1.78 -6.37 16.69
N ARG A 153 0.76 -5.53 16.49
CA ARG A 153 -0.46 -5.91 15.76
C ARG A 153 -0.36 -5.41 14.32
N LEU A 154 -0.47 -6.34 13.37
CA LEU A 154 -0.49 -6.01 11.94
C LEU A 154 -1.88 -5.53 11.51
N SER A 155 -1.93 -4.40 10.82
CA SER A 155 -3.13 -3.90 10.15
C SER A 155 -3.49 -4.77 8.94
N SER A 156 -4.73 -4.70 8.45
CA SER A 156 -5.16 -5.44 7.26
C SER A 156 -4.32 -5.08 6.02
N ALA A 157 -3.91 -3.82 5.88
CA ALA A 157 -3.04 -3.37 4.79
C ALA A 157 -1.63 -3.99 4.92
N GLN A 158 -1.03 -3.96 6.12
CA GLN A 158 0.27 -4.58 6.36
C GLN A 158 0.24 -6.09 6.08
N LYS A 159 -0.80 -6.79 6.52
CA LYS A 159 -0.96 -8.22 6.25
C LYS A 159 -1.02 -8.50 4.75
N LYS A 160 -1.79 -7.69 4.00
CA LYS A 160 -1.91 -7.84 2.54
C LYS A 160 -0.53 -7.74 1.86
N ASP A 161 0.23 -6.69 2.16
CA ASP A 161 1.55 -6.47 1.55
C ASP A 161 2.56 -7.56 1.93
N ILE A 162 2.52 -8.05 3.18
CA ILE A 162 3.34 -9.18 3.63
C ILE A 162 2.98 -10.45 2.85
N ILE A 163 1.68 -10.72 2.67
CA ILE A 163 1.20 -11.91 1.95
C ILE A 163 1.61 -11.86 0.48
N GLU A 164 1.51 -10.71 -0.18
CA GLU A 164 1.95 -10.54 -1.58
C GLU A 164 3.45 -10.89 -1.76
N VAL A 165 4.30 -10.47 -0.83
CA VAL A 165 5.73 -10.83 -0.86
C VAL A 165 5.93 -12.33 -0.61
N ILE A 166 5.20 -12.93 0.33
CA ILE A 166 5.25 -14.37 0.60
C ILE A 166 4.85 -15.17 -0.64
N GLU A 167 3.73 -14.83 -1.27
CA GLU A 167 3.23 -15.48 -2.49
C GLU A 167 4.27 -15.44 -3.60
N LYS A 168 4.87 -14.27 -3.81
CA LYS A 168 5.92 -14.08 -4.80
C LYS A 168 7.14 -14.97 -4.55
N VAL A 169 7.59 -15.07 -3.31
CA VAL A 169 8.78 -15.87 -2.97
C VAL A 169 8.46 -17.36 -3.05
N ILE A 170 7.29 -17.78 -2.60
CA ILE A 170 6.84 -19.18 -2.70
C ILE A 170 6.69 -19.63 -4.16
N ALA A 171 6.27 -18.74 -5.06
CA ALA A 171 6.16 -19.04 -6.49
C ALA A 171 7.50 -19.45 -7.15
N LYS A 172 8.65 -19.10 -6.54
CA LYS A 172 9.98 -19.55 -7.00
C LYS A 172 10.23 -21.04 -6.71
N GLY A 173 9.41 -21.67 -5.86
CA GLY A 173 9.46 -23.10 -5.60
C GLY A 173 10.57 -23.57 -4.66
N ASN A 174 11.24 -22.67 -3.92
CA ASN A 174 12.31 -23.06 -3.00
C ASN A 174 11.73 -23.83 -1.78
N ALA A 175 11.95 -25.13 -1.75
CA ALA A 175 11.46 -26.03 -0.70
C ALA A 175 11.95 -25.63 0.71
N LYS A 176 13.18 -25.11 0.85
CA LYS A 176 13.72 -24.66 2.14
C LYS A 176 12.93 -23.46 2.66
N PHE A 177 12.71 -22.45 1.82
CA PHE A 177 11.92 -21.28 2.20
C PHE A 177 10.48 -21.66 2.55
N ILE A 178 9.86 -22.51 1.75
CA ILE A 178 8.49 -22.99 1.99
C ILE A 178 8.38 -23.73 3.32
N ASN A 179 9.31 -24.63 3.62
CA ASN A 179 9.31 -25.38 4.87
C ASN A 179 9.54 -24.46 6.08
N ASN A 180 10.44 -23.49 5.94
CA ASN A 180 10.67 -22.45 6.93
C ASN A 180 9.41 -21.61 7.19
N MET A 181 8.66 -21.25 6.16
CA MET A 181 7.40 -20.52 6.34
C MET A 181 6.32 -21.37 7.01
N LYS A 182 6.23 -22.65 6.66
CA LYS A 182 5.30 -23.60 7.30
C LYS A 182 5.62 -23.84 8.78
N SER A 183 6.89 -23.74 9.19
CA SER A 183 7.27 -23.90 10.59
C SER A 183 6.90 -22.70 11.45
N LEU A 184 6.74 -21.50 10.87
CA LEU A 184 6.26 -20.30 11.55
C LEU A 184 4.72 -20.28 11.71
N LYS A 185 4.17 -21.32 12.35
CA LYS A 185 2.71 -21.54 12.43
C LYS A 185 1.96 -20.34 13.02
N GLN A 186 2.43 -19.81 14.15
CA GLN A 186 1.83 -18.63 14.79
C GLN A 186 1.81 -17.41 13.87
N PHE A 187 2.87 -17.19 13.09
CA PHE A 187 2.91 -16.10 12.13
C PHE A 187 1.90 -16.29 10.99
N THR A 188 1.83 -17.50 10.42
CA THR A 188 0.83 -17.81 9.40
C THR A 188 -0.60 -17.71 9.93
N ASP A 189 -0.82 -18.00 11.21
CA ASP A 189 -2.09 -17.79 11.90
C ASP A 189 -2.43 -16.29 12.03
N ILE A 190 -1.47 -15.45 12.43
CA ILE A 190 -1.63 -13.98 12.52
C ILE A 190 -1.99 -13.39 11.15
N LEU A 191 -1.33 -13.87 10.10
CA LEU A 191 -1.61 -13.46 8.71
C LEU A 191 -2.92 -14.05 8.17
N GLY A 192 -3.49 -15.07 8.81
CA GLY A 192 -4.71 -15.72 8.35
C GLY A 192 -4.51 -16.54 7.08
N ILE A 193 -3.35 -17.19 6.91
CA ILE A 193 -3.00 -17.94 5.70
C ILE A 193 -2.48 -19.34 5.97
N ASN A 194 -2.58 -20.22 4.97
CA ASN A 194 -1.94 -21.53 4.91
C ASN A 194 -1.14 -21.67 3.61
N ILE A 195 -0.02 -22.38 3.65
CA ILE A 195 0.76 -22.71 2.44
C ILE A 195 0.47 -24.15 2.04
N ILE A 196 -0.15 -24.32 0.88
CA ILE A 196 -0.54 -25.62 0.34
C ILE A 196 0.24 -25.95 -0.92
N ASN A 197 0.34 -27.24 -1.26
CA ASN A 197 0.81 -27.70 -2.57
C ASN A 197 -0.42 -28.17 -3.35
N ASP A 198 -0.64 -27.62 -4.55
CA ASP A 198 -1.79 -27.94 -5.41
C ASP A 198 -1.46 -28.93 -6.54
N GLY A 199 -0.29 -29.56 -6.48
CA GLY A 199 0.22 -30.48 -7.49
C GLY A 199 0.89 -29.77 -8.69
N LYS A 200 0.66 -28.47 -8.88
CA LYS A 200 1.35 -27.63 -9.89
C LYS A 200 2.41 -26.73 -9.25
N GLY A 201 2.32 -26.51 -7.95
CA GLY A 201 3.28 -25.75 -7.16
C GLY A 201 2.75 -25.44 -5.77
N PHE A 202 3.48 -24.57 -5.07
CA PHE A 202 3.04 -24.09 -3.76
C PHE A 202 2.26 -22.78 -3.90
N LYS A 203 1.19 -22.66 -3.11
CA LYS A 203 0.32 -21.47 -3.10
C LYS A 203 -0.07 -21.10 -1.68
N VAL A 204 -0.36 -19.81 -1.49
CA VAL A 204 -0.98 -19.30 -0.28
C VAL A 204 -2.50 -19.44 -0.40
N LYS A 205 -3.14 -19.91 0.67
CA LYS A 205 -4.60 -20.02 0.80
C LYS A 205 -5.03 -19.27 2.05
N HIS A 206 -5.93 -18.31 1.90
CA HIS A 206 -6.53 -17.63 3.04
C HIS A 206 -7.35 -18.61 3.88
N LYS A 207 -7.22 -18.50 5.20
CA LYS A 207 -8.08 -19.21 6.15
C LYS A 207 -9.46 -18.57 6.07
N ILE A 208 -10.47 -19.41 5.85
CA ILE A 208 -11.85 -19.01 6.06
C ILE A 208 -12.01 -18.95 7.59
N ILE A 209 -12.21 -17.74 8.11
CA ILE A 209 -12.54 -17.49 9.52
C ILE A 209 -14.06 -17.42 9.62
#